data_AF-A0A956SGB8-F1
#
_entry.id   AF-A0A956SGB8-F1
#
_cell.length_a   1.000
_cell.length_b   1.000
_cell.length_c   1.000
_cell.angle_alpha   90.00
_cell.angle_beta   90.00
_cell.angle_gamma   90.00
#
_symmetry.space_group_name_H-M   'P 1'
#
loop_
_entity.id
_entity.type
_entity.pdbx_description
1 polymer ?
#
loop_
_entity_poly.entity_id
_entity_poly.type
_entity_poly.pdbx_seq_one_letter_code
_entity_poly.pdbx_strand_id
1 'polypeptide(L)'
;MRSSLFVAILFSTLSVSAHADIFVPSDGSDGVLTGTQQIDLSLAAYTDGEGETWEIPSPIEGQGVYDTKKWAVVFKYESVNIASGQTITFKNHPSRAPVVWLVQGDVTIAGTVNLDGGGGNDQSPSSPGPGGFRGGRRIVNYQDPASEGLGPGGGGFDGTYGRPGSYATNAGGVSGLTYGNVRILPLIGGSGGAGDPNWWDSRGGGGAGGGAILIAAQGEINIASSGLILCRGGNSGVCGNGNERPGAGSGGAIRLVADLISGSAPGLRAIGGCVGYNSQGGNGRIRLEANAITITNLPDIGNDWTWMLPPEFNGAEIWPAADAPTVRVTSIGGEDVPIDPSSRFAEQGDVFLTTADSVDVVVEAENVPLDWTVVVEITQRSGDRAQRTPTTLIGGNELLSTWSVRVPPLPATDYVAVQARAYNANP
;
A
#
# COMPACT_ATOMS: atom_id res chain seq x y z
N MET A 1 -31.73 -9.48 -74.19
CA MET A 1 -30.65 -9.76 -73.22
C MET A 1 -30.71 -8.73 -72.12
N ARG A 2 -31.29 -9.08 -70.96
CA ARG A 2 -31.21 -8.27 -69.74
C ARG A 2 -30.62 -9.17 -68.66
N SER A 3 -29.38 -8.86 -68.29
CA SER A 3 -28.60 -9.56 -67.27
C SER A 3 -28.94 -8.95 -65.91
N SER A 4 -29.62 -9.71 -65.05
CA SER A 4 -29.85 -9.32 -63.65
C SER A 4 -28.64 -9.75 -62.83
N LEU A 5 -27.90 -8.77 -62.32
CA LEU A 5 -26.76 -8.97 -61.42
C LEU A 5 -27.30 -9.18 -59.99
N PHE A 6 -27.19 -10.40 -59.46
CA PHE A 6 -27.44 -10.68 -58.05
C PHE A 6 -26.18 -10.31 -57.24
N VAL A 7 -26.28 -9.28 -56.41
CA VAL A 7 -25.26 -8.94 -55.41
C VAL A 7 -25.53 -9.78 -54.16
N ALA A 8 -24.66 -10.74 -53.88
CA ALA A 8 -24.66 -11.47 -52.62
C ALA A 8 -23.91 -10.65 -51.56
N ILE A 9 -24.64 -10.12 -50.58
CA ILE A 9 -24.06 -9.46 -49.41
C ILE A 9 -23.61 -10.56 -48.45
N LEU A 10 -22.30 -10.78 -48.36
CA LEU A 10 -21.68 -11.69 -47.42
C LEU A 10 -21.69 -11.01 -46.04
N PHE A 11 -22.56 -11.45 -45.13
CA PHE A 11 -22.51 -11.06 -43.72
C PHE A 11 -21.30 -11.74 -43.08
N SER A 12 -20.21 -10.98 -42.87
CA SER A 12 -19.14 -11.39 -41.97
C SER A 12 -19.66 -11.32 -40.54
N THR A 13 -19.98 -12.46 -39.94
CA THR A 13 -20.22 -12.55 -38.49
C THR A 13 -18.93 -12.19 -37.78
N LEU A 14 -18.89 -11.02 -37.15
CA LEU A 14 -17.88 -10.67 -36.16
C LEU A 14 -18.00 -11.68 -35.02
N SER A 15 -17.09 -12.65 -34.97
CA SER A 15 -16.89 -13.49 -33.80
C SER A 15 -16.39 -12.58 -32.68
N VAL A 16 -17.29 -12.18 -31.79
CA VAL A 16 -16.90 -11.62 -30.50
C VAL A 16 -16.23 -12.77 -29.75
N SER A 17 -14.94 -12.65 -29.47
CA SER A 17 -14.25 -13.62 -28.62
C SER A 17 -14.95 -13.62 -27.26
N ALA A 18 -15.63 -14.71 -26.92
CA ALA A 18 -16.09 -14.93 -25.56
C ALA A 18 -14.86 -15.17 -24.70
N HIS A 19 -14.55 -14.21 -23.83
CA HIS A 19 -13.61 -14.47 -22.74
C HIS A 19 -14.31 -15.34 -21.69
N ALA A 20 -13.56 -16.23 -21.06
CA ALA A 20 -14.07 -16.96 -19.92
C ALA A 20 -14.16 -16.03 -18.71
N ASP A 21 -15.20 -16.22 -17.90
CA ASP A 21 -15.45 -15.45 -16.68
C ASP A 21 -14.25 -15.54 -15.73
N ILE A 22 -13.90 -14.41 -15.09
CA ILE A 22 -12.83 -14.35 -14.10
C ILE A 22 -13.25 -15.11 -12.85
N PHE A 23 -12.50 -16.15 -12.50
CA PHE A 23 -12.67 -16.82 -11.22
C PHE A 23 -12.12 -15.96 -10.06
N VAL A 24 -12.97 -15.70 -9.06
CA VAL A 24 -12.60 -15.09 -7.78
C VAL A 24 -12.87 -16.09 -6.65
N PRO A 25 -11.88 -16.39 -5.79
CA PRO A 25 -12.03 -17.38 -4.72
C PRO A 25 -12.80 -16.81 -3.51
N SER A 26 -14.08 -16.47 -3.70
CA SER A 26 -15.00 -16.05 -2.65
C SER A 26 -16.11 -17.08 -2.45
N ASP A 27 -16.43 -17.38 -1.19
CA ASP A 27 -17.52 -18.25 -0.76
C ASP A 27 -18.69 -17.47 -0.14
N GLY A 28 -18.60 -16.14 -0.09
CA GLY A 28 -19.61 -15.28 0.49
C GLY A 28 -19.69 -15.30 2.02
N SER A 29 -18.70 -15.88 2.72
CA SER A 29 -18.75 -16.09 4.17
C SER A 29 -18.84 -14.82 5.03
N ASP A 30 -18.43 -13.67 4.50
CA ASP A 30 -18.54 -12.37 5.17
C ASP A 30 -19.84 -11.62 4.84
N GLY A 31 -20.77 -12.28 4.15
CA GLY A 31 -22.13 -11.80 3.92
C GLY A 31 -22.21 -10.59 3.00
N VAL A 32 -23.25 -9.78 3.17
CA VAL A 32 -23.51 -8.60 2.34
C VAL A 32 -22.96 -7.34 3.00
N LEU A 33 -22.06 -6.65 2.30
CA LEU A 33 -21.54 -5.36 2.74
C LEU A 33 -22.45 -4.22 2.25
N THR A 34 -23.08 -3.50 3.17
CA THR A 34 -23.89 -2.31 2.87
C THR A 34 -23.85 -1.30 4.01
N GLY A 35 -24.35 -0.08 3.77
CA GLY A 35 -24.49 0.93 4.82
C GLY A 35 -23.25 1.80 5.04
N THR A 36 -23.38 2.72 6.00
CA THR A 36 -22.25 3.51 6.52
C THR A 36 -21.66 2.76 7.71
N GLN A 37 -20.37 2.43 7.64
CA GLN A 37 -19.70 1.75 8.74
C GLN A 37 -18.19 2.01 8.76
N GLN A 38 -17.61 1.85 9.95
CA GLN A 38 -16.17 1.70 10.12
C GLN A 38 -15.87 0.21 10.29
N ILE A 39 -15.17 -0.38 9.33
CA ILE A 39 -14.68 -1.75 9.42
C ILE A 39 -13.46 -1.75 10.35
N ASP A 40 -13.55 -2.45 11.47
CA ASP A 40 -12.44 -2.59 12.40
C ASP A 40 -11.58 -3.78 12.02
N LEU A 41 -10.50 -3.52 11.27
CA LEU A 41 -9.60 -4.57 10.82
C LEU A 41 -8.87 -5.26 11.98
N SER A 42 -8.81 -4.65 13.18
CA SER A 42 -8.22 -5.32 14.36
C SER A 42 -9.06 -6.48 14.90
N LEU A 43 -10.28 -6.65 14.39
CA LEU A 43 -11.16 -7.78 14.71
C LEU A 43 -11.03 -8.94 13.72
N ALA A 44 -10.24 -8.79 12.65
CA ALA A 44 -10.01 -9.88 11.71
C ALA A 44 -9.50 -11.11 12.47
N ALA A 45 -10.00 -12.28 12.09
CA ALA A 45 -9.54 -13.52 12.68
C ALA A 45 -8.03 -13.62 12.52
N TYR A 46 -7.34 -13.68 13.66
CA TYR A 46 -5.88 -13.64 13.75
C TYR A 46 -5.35 -15.06 13.83
N THR A 47 -4.40 -15.39 12.94
CA THR A 47 -3.92 -16.76 12.80
C THR A 47 -2.41 -16.78 12.91
N ASP A 48 -1.91 -16.85 14.14
CA ASP A 48 -0.51 -17.13 14.45
C ASP A 48 -0.23 -18.64 14.40
N GLY A 49 -0.43 -19.27 13.24
CA GLY A 49 -0.07 -20.68 13.11
C GLY A 49 -0.50 -21.38 11.82
N GLU A 50 0.18 -22.49 11.53
CA GLU A 50 -0.16 -23.41 10.43
C GLU A 50 -1.59 -23.96 10.63
N GLY A 51 -2.57 -23.39 9.94
CA GLY A 51 -3.91 -23.98 9.94
C GLY A 51 -5.03 -23.08 9.47
N GLU A 52 -4.94 -21.76 9.68
CA GLU A 52 -6.01 -20.82 9.32
C GLU A 52 -5.46 -19.75 8.36
N THR A 53 -5.54 -20.03 7.06
CA THR A 53 -5.14 -19.12 5.99
C THR A 53 -6.35 -18.28 5.55
N TRP A 54 -6.14 -17.24 4.74
CA TRP A 54 -7.25 -16.50 4.11
C TRP A 54 -8.22 -17.39 3.30
N GLU A 55 -7.82 -18.62 2.96
CA GLU A 55 -8.66 -19.60 2.28
C GLU A 55 -9.77 -20.15 3.17
N ILE A 56 -9.61 -20.08 4.50
CA ILE A 56 -10.61 -20.50 5.47
C ILE A 56 -11.53 -19.31 5.78
N PRO A 57 -12.87 -19.51 5.79
CA PRO A 57 -13.82 -18.48 6.19
C PRO A 57 -13.55 -17.87 7.57
N SER A 58 -13.86 -16.59 7.73
CA SER A 58 -13.89 -15.98 9.06
C SER A 58 -14.92 -16.72 9.95
N PRO A 59 -14.59 -17.02 11.23
CA PRO A 59 -15.55 -17.59 12.17
C PRO A 59 -16.69 -16.61 12.52
N ILE A 60 -16.51 -15.31 12.25
CA ILE A 60 -17.51 -14.27 12.45
C ILE A 60 -17.69 -13.52 11.13
N GLU A 61 -18.90 -13.59 10.58
CA GLU A 61 -19.30 -12.89 9.37
C GLU A 61 -18.95 -11.39 9.45
N GLY A 62 -18.28 -10.88 8.42
CA GLY A 62 -17.97 -9.46 8.26
C GLY A 62 -16.71 -8.99 8.99
N GLN A 63 -15.96 -9.91 9.62
CA GLN A 63 -14.67 -9.60 10.26
C GLN A 63 -13.47 -9.91 9.37
N GLY A 64 -13.62 -10.75 8.35
CA GLY A 64 -12.51 -11.17 7.50
C GLY A 64 -11.41 -11.93 8.24
N VAL A 65 -10.38 -12.33 7.50
CA VAL A 65 -9.24 -13.10 7.99
C VAL A 65 -7.94 -12.36 7.71
N TYR A 66 -7.08 -12.26 8.73
CA TYR A 66 -5.73 -11.72 8.55
C TYR A 66 -4.74 -12.86 8.29
N ASP A 67 -4.07 -12.83 7.14
CA ASP A 67 -3.02 -13.80 6.81
C ASP A 67 -1.63 -13.14 6.93
N THR A 68 -0.82 -13.62 7.87
CA THR A 68 0.53 -13.11 8.16
C THR A 68 1.52 -13.32 7.02
N LYS A 69 1.39 -14.41 6.26
CA LYS A 69 2.27 -14.72 5.11
C LYS A 69 1.94 -13.86 3.89
N LYS A 70 0.68 -13.42 3.77
CA LYS A 70 0.24 -12.52 2.69
C LYS A 70 0.27 -11.06 3.09
N TRP A 71 0.32 -10.77 4.39
CA TRP A 71 0.18 -9.45 4.98
C TRP A 71 -1.03 -8.72 4.39
N ALA A 72 -2.24 -9.23 4.67
CA ALA A 72 -3.49 -8.67 4.19
C ALA A 72 -4.67 -9.12 5.05
N VAL A 73 -5.68 -8.26 5.20
CA VAL A 73 -7.00 -8.68 5.72
C VAL A 73 -7.92 -8.95 4.54
N VAL A 74 -8.39 -10.19 4.44
CA VAL A 74 -9.21 -10.69 3.34
C VAL A 74 -10.65 -10.86 3.80
N PHE A 75 -11.57 -10.25 3.07
CA PHE A 75 -13.01 -10.43 3.22
C PHE A 75 -13.56 -11.17 2.01
N LYS A 76 -14.46 -12.13 2.25
CA LYS A 76 -15.18 -12.90 1.23
C LYS A 76 -16.66 -12.54 1.26
N TYR A 77 -17.04 -11.45 0.60
CA TYR A 77 -18.43 -10.97 0.60
C TYR A 77 -19.29 -11.72 -0.43
N GLU A 78 -20.57 -11.90 -0.10
CA GLU A 78 -21.59 -12.33 -1.05
C GLU A 78 -21.83 -11.23 -2.09
N SER A 79 -22.03 -9.99 -1.64
CA SER A 79 -22.14 -8.81 -2.51
C SER A 79 -21.76 -7.54 -1.76
N VAL A 80 -21.46 -6.47 -2.51
CA VAL A 80 -21.14 -5.16 -1.94
C VAL A 80 -22.04 -4.11 -2.57
N ASN A 81 -22.77 -3.35 -1.76
CA ASN A 81 -23.58 -2.22 -2.22
C ASN A 81 -23.44 -1.02 -1.27
N ILE A 82 -22.62 -0.06 -1.69
CA ILE A 82 -22.41 1.21 -0.98
C ILE A 82 -23.23 2.29 -1.69
N ALA A 83 -24.41 2.60 -1.16
CA ALA A 83 -25.32 3.56 -1.78
C ALA A 83 -24.81 5.00 -1.66
N SER A 84 -25.34 5.91 -2.50
CA SER A 84 -24.99 7.33 -2.44
C SER A 84 -25.19 7.93 -1.05
N GLY A 85 -24.21 8.68 -0.56
CA GLY A 85 -24.18 9.25 0.78
C GLY A 85 -23.72 8.28 1.88
N GLN A 86 -23.53 7.00 1.58
CA GLN A 86 -22.92 6.04 2.51
C GLN A 86 -21.40 6.12 2.45
N THR A 87 -20.74 5.83 3.57
CA THR A 87 -19.27 5.83 3.66
C THR A 87 -18.77 4.62 4.43
N ILE A 88 -17.82 3.91 3.82
CA ILE A 88 -17.01 2.88 4.46
C ILE A 88 -15.67 3.50 4.84
N THR A 89 -15.28 3.35 6.10
CA THR A 89 -13.95 3.70 6.61
C THR A 89 -13.33 2.49 7.30
N PHE A 90 -12.05 2.57 7.63
CA PHE A 90 -11.33 1.46 8.27
C PHE A 90 -10.62 1.93 9.53
N LYS A 91 -10.71 1.14 10.60
CA LYS A 91 -9.70 1.15 11.66
C LYS A 91 -8.64 0.12 11.30
N ASN A 92 -7.38 0.52 11.37
CA ASN A 92 -6.25 -0.29 10.92
C ASN A 92 -6.07 -1.58 11.73
N HIS A 93 -5.65 -2.65 11.05
CA HIS A 93 -5.10 -3.83 11.69
C HIS A 93 -3.79 -3.45 12.42
N PRO A 94 -3.42 -4.08 13.54
CA PRO A 94 -2.19 -3.75 14.24
C PRO A 94 -0.92 -3.87 13.39
N SER A 95 -0.84 -4.83 12.46
CA SER A 95 0.27 -4.96 11.49
C SER A 95 0.20 -3.98 10.31
N ARG A 96 -0.84 -3.13 10.26
CA ARG A 96 -1.12 -2.19 9.17
C ARG A 96 -1.37 -2.85 7.81
N ALA A 97 -1.81 -4.10 7.80
CA ALA A 97 -2.16 -4.81 6.60
C ALA A 97 -3.18 -4.07 5.70
N PRO A 98 -3.05 -4.17 4.36
CA PRO A 98 -4.02 -3.69 3.37
C PRO A 98 -5.32 -4.50 3.39
N VAL A 99 -6.30 -4.03 2.62
CA VAL A 99 -7.65 -4.61 2.53
C VAL A 99 -7.81 -5.36 1.20
N VAL A 100 -8.31 -6.59 1.27
CA VAL A 100 -8.70 -7.38 0.09
C VAL A 100 -10.18 -7.75 0.21
N TRP A 101 -10.97 -7.39 -0.78
CA TRP A 101 -12.35 -7.82 -0.94
C TRP A 101 -12.43 -8.82 -2.09
N LEU A 102 -12.83 -10.05 -1.78
CA LEU A 102 -13.19 -11.08 -2.73
C LEU A 102 -14.71 -11.19 -2.72
N VAL A 103 -15.36 -10.93 -3.83
CA VAL A 103 -16.83 -10.79 -3.89
C VAL A 103 -17.39 -11.84 -4.83
N GLN A 104 -18.32 -12.66 -4.31
CA GLN A 104 -18.96 -13.73 -5.08
C GLN A 104 -19.94 -13.17 -6.12
N GLY A 105 -20.67 -12.12 -5.78
CA GLY A 105 -21.58 -11.41 -6.67
C GLY A 105 -21.02 -10.08 -7.14
N ASP A 106 -21.92 -9.11 -7.30
CA ASP A 106 -21.60 -7.79 -7.82
C ASP A 106 -21.11 -6.83 -6.74
N VAL A 107 -20.36 -5.81 -7.19
CA VAL A 107 -19.94 -4.66 -6.40
C VAL A 107 -20.53 -3.40 -7.00
N THR A 108 -21.36 -2.69 -6.23
CA THR A 108 -21.85 -1.36 -6.59
C THR A 108 -21.35 -0.33 -5.58
N ILE A 109 -20.63 0.69 -6.06
CA ILE A 109 -20.15 1.81 -5.26
C ILE A 109 -20.73 3.11 -5.81
N ALA A 110 -21.77 3.60 -5.16
CA ALA A 110 -22.34 4.94 -5.36
C ALA A 110 -22.02 5.91 -4.21
N GLY A 111 -21.60 5.40 -3.05
CA GLY A 111 -21.08 6.17 -1.92
C GLY A 111 -19.56 6.27 -1.92
N THR A 112 -18.94 6.24 -0.74
CA THR A 112 -17.49 6.39 -0.58
C THR A 112 -16.87 5.19 0.14
N VAL A 113 -15.77 4.67 -0.40
CA VAL A 113 -14.85 3.77 0.31
C VAL A 113 -13.57 4.55 0.59
N ASN A 114 -13.25 4.78 1.86
CA ASN A 114 -12.18 5.69 2.27
C ASN A 114 -11.07 4.98 3.06
N LEU A 115 -9.88 4.97 2.47
CA LEU A 115 -8.62 4.46 3.00
C LEU A 115 -7.54 5.56 3.02
N ASP A 116 -7.92 6.84 3.10
CA ASP A 116 -6.97 7.95 3.11
C ASP A 116 -5.99 7.87 4.30
N GLY A 117 -4.78 8.37 4.08
CA GLY A 117 -3.78 8.58 5.13
C GLY A 117 -4.16 9.77 6.03
N GLY A 118 -3.80 9.68 7.31
CA GLY A 118 -3.98 10.75 8.28
C GLY A 118 -3.06 11.95 8.01
N GLY A 119 -3.56 13.16 8.29
CA GLY A 119 -2.78 14.39 8.19
C GLY A 119 -1.68 14.49 9.25
N GLY A 120 -0.67 15.33 9.00
CA GLY A 120 0.47 15.55 9.88
C GLY A 120 0.27 16.62 10.95
N ASN A 121 -0.75 16.51 11.80
CA ASN A 121 -1.12 17.55 12.78
C ASN A 121 -0.44 17.44 14.15
N ASP A 122 0.15 16.28 14.49
CA ASP A 122 0.55 15.95 15.86
C ASP A 122 2.07 15.85 16.10
N GLN A 123 2.45 15.68 17.37
CA GLN A 123 3.81 15.34 17.83
C GLN A 123 4.15 13.85 17.68
N SER A 124 3.19 13.05 17.21
CA SER A 124 3.37 11.63 16.93
C SER A 124 3.33 11.37 15.42
N PRO A 125 3.99 10.31 14.94
CA PRO A 125 3.87 9.88 13.56
C PRO A 125 2.41 9.70 13.13
N SER A 126 2.02 10.38 12.05
CA SER A 126 0.65 10.33 11.52
C SER A 126 0.27 8.90 11.10
N SER A 127 -0.99 8.53 11.34
CA SER A 127 -1.45 7.16 11.05
C SER A 127 -1.82 7.00 9.57
N PRO A 128 -1.32 5.95 8.88
CA PRO A 128 -1.65 5.70 7.48
C PRO A 128 -3.04 5.09 7.31
N GLY A 129 -3.52 5.03 6.07
CA GLY A 129 -4.60 4.11 5.71
C GLY A 129 -4.14 2.65 5.76
N PRO A 130 -5.06 1.66 5.70
CA PRO A 130 -4.70 0.25 5.67
C PRO A 130 -3.70 -0.08 4.57
N GLY A 131 -2.59 -0.74 4.88
CA GLY A 131 -1.50 -1.04 3.94
C GLY A 131 -0.49 0.09 3.70
N GLY A 132 -0.74 1.30 4.21
CA GLY A 132 0.17 2.44 4.07
C GLY A 132 1.18 2.58 5.22
N PHE A 133 2.09 3.55 5.09
CA PHE A 133 3.15 3.84 6.08
C PHE A 133 3.01 5.22 6.71
N ARG A 134 3.47 5.34 7.96
CA ARG A 134 3.34 6.54 8.78
C ARG A 134 4.16 7.71 8.24
N GLY A 135 3.65 8.92 8.45
CA GLY A 135 4.43 10.15 8.30
C GLY A 135 5.31 10.41 9.52
N GLY A 136 6.32 11.25 9.35
CA GLY A 136 7.21 11.68 10.41
C GLY A 136 6.54 12.66 11.37
N ARG A 137 6.99 12.70 12.62
CA ARG A 137 6.54 13.70 13.60
C ARG A 137 7.32 15.01 13.44
N ARG A 138 6.72 16.10 13.90
CA ARG A 138 7.41 17.39 14.05
C ARG A 138 8.41 17.38 15.20
N ILE A 139 9.32 18.35 15.17
CA ILE A 139 10.21 18.62 16.31
C ILE A 139 9.42 19.11 17.54
N VAL A 140 9.76 18.60 18.72
CA VAL A 140 9.16 18.99 20.01
C VAL A 140 10.14 19.76 20.90
N ASN A 141 11.45 19.52 20.76
CA ASN A 141 12.55 20.33 21.28
C ASN A 141 13.88 19.79 20.71
N TYR A 142 15.02 20.34 21.11
CA TYR A 142 16.34 19.91 20.62
C TYR A 142 16.68 18.45 20.98
N GLN A 143 16.19 17.98 22.13
CA GLN A 143 16.39 16.60 22.61
C GLN A 143 15.33 15.63 22.05
N ASP A 144 14.28 16.14 21.40
CA ASP A 144 13.20 15.36 20.81
C ASP A 144 12.88 15.89 19.39
N PRO A 145 13.81 15.63 18.43
CA PRO A 145 13.76 16.14 17.07
C PRO A 145 12.54 15.66 16.25
N ALA A 146 12.46 16.13 15.01
CA ALA A 146 11.50 15.61 14.05
C ALA A 146 11.91 14.21 13.56
N SER A 147 11.04 13.56 12.78
CA SER A 147 11.43 12.38 11.99
C SER A 147 11.06 12.47 10.53
N GLU A 148 11.76 11.68 9.74
CA GLU A 148 11.45 11.38 8.35
C GLU A 148 10.22 10.47 8.24
N GLY A 149 9.71 10.27 7.03
CA GLY A 149 8.63 9.33 6.76
C GLY A 149 9.07 7.88 7.04
N LEU A 150 8.19 7.08 7.64
CA LEU A 150 8.53 5.76 8.19
C LEU A 150 8.18 4.62 7.23
N GLY A 151 8.21 4.88 5.93
CA GLY A 151 7.89 3.91 4.88
C GLY A 151 8.98 3.82 3.80
N PRO A 152 8.90 2.86 2.87
CA PRO A 152 9.96 2.62 1.88
C PRO A 152 10.25 3.83 0.97
N GLY A 153 9.21 4.62 0.70
CA GLY A 153 9.29 5.90 -0.01
C GLY A 153 9.25 7.11 0.93
N GLY A 154 9.64 6.97 2.20
CA GLY A 154 9.52 7.99 3.23
C GLY A 154 10.17 9.31 2.82
N GLY A 155 9.48 10.43 3.05
CA GLY A 155 10.07 11.74 2.82
C GLY A 155 11.19 12.03 3.82
N GLY A 156 12.30 12.62 3.37
CA GLY A 156 13.47 12.91 4.20
C GLY A 156 13.62 14.39 4.56
N PHE A 157 14.73 14.75 5.19
CA PHE A 157 15.08 16.14 5.49
C PHE A 157 15.98 16.78 4.43
N ASP A 158 15.68 18.02 4.07
CA ASP A 158 16.50 18.88 3.24
C ASP A 158 16.68 20.25 3.92
N GLY A 159 17.79 20.40 4.63
CA GLY A 159 18.02 21.55 5.51
C GLY A 159 16.92 21.65 6.58
N THR A 160 16.15 22.74 6.53
CA THR A 160 15.04 23.01 7.46
C THR A 160 13.67 22.58 6.92
N TYR A 161 13.64 21.83 5.82
CA TYR A 161 12.42 21.33 5.19
C TYR A 161 12.30 19.81 5.34
N GLY A 162 11.15 19.35 5.80
CA GLY A 162 10.67 17.99 5.59
C GLY A 162 10.11 17.83 4.17
N ARG A 163 10.46 16.72 3.52
CA ARG A 163 10.06 16.42 2.14
C ARG A 163 8.90 15.43 2.11
N PRO A 164 8.08 15.44 1.04
CA PRO A 164 6.95 14.53 0.88
C PRO A 164 7.40 13.07 0.66
N GLY A 165 6.53 12.13 0.98
CA GLY A 165 6.72 10.70 0.69
C GLY A 165 6.39 10.36 -0.77
N SER A 166 7.10 9.39 -1.32
CA SER A 166 6.94 8.84 -2.68
C SER A 166 6.24 7.48 -2.67
N TYR A 167 5.60 7.12 -3.79
CA TYR A 167 5.15 5.73 -4.04
C TYR A 167 5.29 5.35 -5.52
N ALA A 168 4.27 5.57 -6.35
CA ALA A 168 4.33 5.27 -7.78
C ALA A 168 5.15 6.31 -8.54
N THR A 169 5.09 7.55 -8.05
CA THR A 169 5.90 8.66 -8.55
C THR A 169 6.75 9.24 -7.44
N ASN A 170 7.88 9.80 -7.86
CA ASN A 170 8.78 10.50 -6.97
C ASN A 170 8.14 11.84 -6.60
N ALA A 171 8.06 12.10 -5.30
CA ALA A 171 7.47 13.32 -4.75
C ALA A 171 8.39 14.56 -4.86
N GLY A 172 9.62 14.37 -5.34
CA GLY A 172 10.65 15.40 -5.49
C GLY A 172 11.47 15.63 -4.21
N GLY A 173 12.67 16.19 -4.38
CA GLY A 173 13.59 16.49 -3.27
C GLY A 173 14.22 15.26 -2.62
N VAL A 174 14.58 15.37 -1.34
CA VAL A 174 15.09 14.25 -0.53
C VAL A 174 13.91 13.38 -0.11
N SER A 175 13.50 12.46 -0.96
CA SER A 175 12.42 11.49 -0.70
C SER A 175 12.93 10.08 -0.96
N GLY A 176 12.37 9.10 -0.27
CA GLY A 176 12.61 7.69 -0.55
C GLY A 176 12.24 7.34 -1.99
N LEU A 177 12.91 6.33 -2.53
CA LEU A 177 12.67 5.84 -3.88
C LEU A 177 11.22 5.36 -4.05
N THR A 178 10.73 5.38 -5.29
CA THR A 178 9.49 4.68 -5.66
C THR A 178 9.62 3.19 -5.36
N TYR A 179 8.49 2.55 -5.06
CA TYR A 179 8.41 1.13 -4.70
C TYR A 179 7.11 0.49 -5.20
N GLY A 180 6.98 -0.81 -4.96
CA GLY A 180 5.94 -1.64 -5.59
C GLY A 180 6.14 -1.74 -7.10
N ASN A 181 5.13 -2.23 -7.79
CA ASN A 181 5.14 -2.36 -9.25
C ASN A 181 3.77 -2.04 -9.84
N VAL A 182 3.72 -1.92 -11.17
CA VAL A 182 2.49 -1.60 -11.92
C VAL A 182 1.39 -2.64 -11.79
N ARG A 183 1.70 -3.87 -11.37
CA ARG A 183 0.70 -4.88 -11.08
C ARG A 183 0.02 -4.68 -9.73
N ILE A 184 0.63 -3.94 -8.80
CA ILE A 184 0.16 -3.81 -7.41
C ILE A 184 0.12 -5.21 -6.74
N LEU A 185 1.20 -5.99 -6.94
CA LEU A 185 1.46 -7.25 -6.23
C LEU A 185 2.88 -7.24 -5.64
N PRO A 186 3.08 -7.37 -4.33
CA PRO A 186 2.04 -7.45 -3.31
C PRO A 186 1.23 -6.15 -3.20
N LEU A 187 0.04 -6.24 -2.60
CA LEU A 187 -0.79 -5.08 -2.33
C LEU A 187 -0.12 -4.24 -1.23
N ILE A 188 0.29 -3.02 -1.58
CA ILE A 188 1.01 -2.13 -0.67
C ILE A 188 0.56 -0.68 -0.87
N GLY A 189 0.38 0.04 0.23
CA GLY A 189 -0.06 1.43 0.26
C GLY A 189 1.08 2.43 0.11
N GLY A 190 0.73 3.70 0.28
CA GLY A 190 1.63 4.84 0.16
C GLY A 190 2.54 5.05 1.37
N SER A 191 3.52 5.92 1.23
CA SER A 191 4.50 6.27 2.26
C SER A 191 4.30 7.67 2.81
N GLY A 192 4.62 7.88 4.09
CA GLY A 192 4.48 9.19 4.73
C GLY A 192 5.59 10.17 4.38
N GLY A 193 5.31 11.47 4.53
CA GLY A 193 6.30 12.55 4.43
C GLY A 193 7.02 12.81 5.75
N ALA A 194 8.11 13.59 5.72
CA ALA A 194 8.82 14.03 6.92
C ALA A 194 8.04 15.10 7.70
N GLY A 195 8.24 15.15 9.02
CA GLY A 195 7.77 16.28 9.82
C GLY A 195 8.62 17.54 9.64
N ASP A 196 8.21 18.64 10.27
CA ASP A 196 8.98 19.88 10.28
C ASP A 196 10.17 19.78 11.25
N PRO A 197 11.43 19.85 10.78
CA PRO A 197 12.61 19.81 11.64
C PRO A 197 12.93 21.17 12.31
N ASN A 198 12.21 22.24 11.98
CA ASN A 198 12.54 23.58 12.45
C ASN A 198 11.93 23.90 13.82
N TRP A 199 12.78 24.05 14.83
CA TRP A 199 12.36 24.32 16.22
C TRP A 199 11.69 25.69 16.41
N TRP A 200 12.20 26.75 15.76
CA TRP A 200 11.79 28.12 16.05
C TRP A 200 10.37 28.46 15.56
N ASP A 201 9.83 27.63 14.68
CA ASP A 201 8.55 27.84 14.02
C ASP A 201 8.10 26.48 13.44
N SER A 202 7.92 25.50 14.33
CA SER A 202 7.49 24.14 14.00
C SER A 202 6.03 24.14 13.56
N ARG A 203 5.80 23.80 12.29
CA ARG A 203 4.52 23.99 11.63
C ARG A 203 3.63 22.76 11.67
N GLY A 204 4.20 21.56 11.81
CA GLY A 204 3.42 20.33 11.87
C GLY A 204 4.22 19.09 11.52
N GLY A 205 3.61 17.93 11.70
CA GLY A 205 4.15 16.64 11.28
C GLY A 205 3.94 16.41 9.78
N GLY A 206 4.52 15.31 9.30
CA GLY A 206 4.35 14.84 7.94
C GLY A 206 3.04 14.07 7.78
N GLY A 207 2.42 14.18 6.61
CA GLY A 207 1.23 13.40 6.29
C GLY A 207 1.56 11.91 6.08
N ALA A 208 0.63 11.03 6.42
CA ALA A 208 0.81 9.58 6.28
C ALA A 208 0.45 9.10 4.86
N GLY A 209 0.97 7.94 4.46
CA GLY A 209 0.63 7.32 3.19
C GLY A 209 -0.84 6.87 3.11
N GLY A 210 -1.40 6.97 1.91
CA GLY A 210 -2.73 6.42 1.60
C GLY A 210 -2.75 4.90 1.67
N GLY A 211 -3.90 4.32 1.97
CA GLY A 211 -4.06 2.87 2.07
C GLY A 211 -4.10 2.15 0.72
N ALA A 212 -4.17 0.83 0.76
CA ALA A 212 -4.24 -0.04 -0.40
C ALA A 212 -5.44 -0.99 -0.32
N ILE A 213 -6.16 -1.10 -1.43
CA ILE A 213 -7.31 -2.00 -1.57
C ILE A 213 -7.26 -2.78 -2.89
N LEU A 214 -7.54 -4.08 -2.79
CA LEU A 214 -7.95 -4.93 -3.90
C LEU A 214 -9.44 -5.22 -3.78
N ILE A 215 -10.20 -5.00 -4.84
CA ILE A 215 -11.58 -5.47 -4.98
C ILE A 215 -11.62 -6.40 -6.19
N ALA A 216 -11.82 -7.69 -5.93
CA ALA A 216 -12.03 -8.70 -6.96
C ALA A 216 -13.48 -9.18 -6.89
N ALA A 217 -14.25 -9.05 -7.97
CA ALA A 217 -15.62 -9.52 -8.06
C ALA A 217 -15.74 -10.62 -9.13
N GLN A 218 -16.42 -11.71 -8.79
CA GLN A 218 -16.80 -12.70 -9.79
C GLN A 218 -17.94 -12.18 -10.69
N GLY A 219 -18.79 -11.30 -10.16
CA GLY A 219 -19.73 -10.52 -10.96
C GLY A 219 -19.11 -9.27 -11.57
N GLU A 220 -19.89 -8.19 -11.64
CA GLU A 220 -19.46 -6.91 -12.17
C GLU A 220 -19.04 -5.92 -11.06
N ILE A 221 -18.13 -5.00 -11.38
CA ILE A 221 -17.85 -3.82 -10.55
C ILE A 221 -18.45 -2.59 -11.24
N ASN A 222 -19.45 -1.98 -10.61
CA ASN A 222 -20.02 -0.70 -11.02
C ASN A 222 -19.61 0.41 -10.03
N ILE A 223 -18.90 1.42 -10.54
CA ILE A 223 -18.63 2.66 -9.81
C ILE A 223 -19.54 3.76 -10.38
N ALA A 224 -20.58 4.13 -9.64
CA ALA A 224 -21.52 5.15 -10.06
C ALA A 224 -20.86 6.55 -10.09
N SER A 225 -21.55 7.55 -10.64
CA SER A 225 -21.00 8.90 -10.80
C SER A 225 -20.72 9.65 -9.50
N SER A 226 -21.36 9.26 -8.40
CA SER A 226 -21.05 9.73 -7.05
C SER A 226 -20.09 8.79 -6.29
N GLY A 227 -19.76 7.65 -6.89
CA GLY A 227 -18.93 6.61 -6.31
C GLY A 227 -17.48 7.07 -6.16
N LEU A 228 -16.95 6.94 -4.95
CA LEU A 228 -15.57 7.29 -4.61
C LEU A 228 -14.83 6.09 -4.00
N ILE A 229 -13.61 5.84 -4.47
CA ILE A 229 -12.63 5.00 -3.77
C ILE A 229 -11.40 5.87 -3.52
N LEU A 230 -11.12 6.14 -2.25
CA LEU A 230 -10.13 7.12 -1.82
C LEU A 230 -8.98 6.41 -1.10
N CYS A 231 -7.79 6.52 -1.68
CA CYS A 231 -6.52 6.03 -1.15
C CYS A 231 -5.51 7.18 -1.19
N ARG A 232 -5.90 8.37 -0.74
CA ARG A 232 -5.08 9.57 -0.84
C ARG A 232 -4.05 9.63 0.28
N GLY A 233 -2.92 10.23 0.00
CA GLY A 233 -1.96 10.60 1.03
C GLY A 233 -2.52 11.67 1.97
N GLY A 234 -2.14 11.59 3.23
CA GLY A 234 -2.44 12.62 4.22
C GLY A 234 -1.72 13.92 3.88
N ASN A 235 -2.40 15.04 4.12
CA ASN A 235 -1.79 16.36 3.99
C ASN A 235 -0.69 16.56 5.05
N SER A 236 0.30 17.38 4.71
CA SER A 236 1.22 17.92 5.72
C SER A 236 0.46 18.74 6.78
N GLY A 237 1.06 18.97 7.95
CA GLY A 237 0.40 19.70 9.04
C GLY A 237 0.00 21.15 8.72
N VAL A 238 0.59 21.75 7.69
CA VAL A 238 0.21 23.06 7.15
C VAL A 238 0.16 22.92 5.65
N CYS A 239 -1.03 22.79 5.06
CA CYS A 239 -1.23 22.81 3.61
C CYS A 239 -1.85 24.15 3.21
N GLY A 240 -1.29 24.84 2.20
CA GLY A 240 -1.92 25.98 1.51
C GLY A 240 -1.41 27.38 1.87
N ASN A 241 -0.38 27.48 2.73
CA ASN A 241 0.30 28.70 3.13
C ASN A 241 1.79 28.63 2.72
N GLY A 242 2.13 29.07 1.50
CA GLY A 242 3.38 28.93 0.71
C GLY A 242 4.77 29.08 1.34
N ASN A 243 4.95 28.62 2.58
CA ASN A 243 6.12 28.58 3.44
C ASN A 243 6.12 27.23 4.21
N GLU A 244 5.53 26.18 3.64
CA GLU A 244 5.41 24.86 4.26
C GLU A 244 6.77 24.19 4.42
N ARG A 245 6.97 23.61 5.60
CA ARG A 245 8.15 22.82 5.94
C ARG A 245 7.88 21.33 6.07
N PRO A 246 6.74 20.82 6.57
CA PRO A 246 6.52 19.38 6.60
C PRO A 246 6.11 18.82 5.23
N GLY A 247 6.41 17.54 5.00
CA GLY A 247 6.03 16.80 3.81
C GLY A 247 4.66 16.12 3.92
N ALA A 248 3.95 15.97 2.80
CA ALA A 248 2.73 15.18 2.73
C ALA A 248 3.03 13.70 2.48
N GLY A 249 2.07 12.84 2.78
CA GLY A 249 2.14 11.43 2.41
C GLY A 249 1.79 11.21 0.94
N SER A 250 2.29 10.12 0.38
CA SER A 250 1.97 9.70 -0.99
C SER A 250 0.58 9.07 -1.06
N GLY A 251 0.00 9.04 -2.27
CA GLY A 251 -1.16 8.21 -2.57
C GLY A 251 -0.86 6.72 -2.36
N GLY A 252 -1.92 5.93 -2.21
CA GLY A 252 -1.87 4.48 -2.00
C GLY A 252 -2.21 3.69 -3.26
N ALA A 253 -2.93 2.58 -3.11
CA ALA A 253 -3.18 1.68 -4.24
C ALA A 253 -4.65 1.26 -4.35
N ILE A 254 -5.18 1.28 -5.58
CA ILE A 254 -6.52 0.78 -5.90
C ILE A 254 -6.35 -0.27 -7.00
N ARG A 255 -6.72 -1.52 -6.73
CA ARG A 255 -6.73 -2.60 -7.72
C ARG A 255 -8.14 -3.17 -7.84
N LEU A 256 -8.72 -3.12 -9.04
CA LEU A 256 -10.04 -3.66 -9.32
C LEU A 256 -9.92 -4.81 -10.33
N VAL A 257 -10.56 -5.94 -10.03
CA VAL A 257 -10.57 -7.14 -10.88
C VAL A 257 -12.01 -7.64 -11.03
N ALA A 258 -12.53 -7.76 -12.25
CA ALA A 258 -13.88 -8.28 -12.50
C ALA A 258 -14.09 -8.61 -13.98
N ASP A 259 -15.16 -9.28 -14.36
CA ASP A 259 -15.46 -9.48 -15.79
C ASP A 259 -15.80 -8.17 -16.50
N LEU A 260 -16.63 -7.35 -15.86
CA LEU A 260 -16.94 -6.00 -16.29
C LEU A 260 -16.63 -5.01 -15.18
N ILE A 261 -15.83 -3.99 -15.50
CA ILE A 261 -15.71 -2.78 -14.68
C ILE A 261 -16.43 -1.65 -15.43
N SER A 262 -17.43 -1.03 -14.81
CA SER A 262 -18.25 0.01 -15.44
C SER A 262 -18.39 1.24 -14.54
N GLY A 263 -18.67 2.39 -15.15
CA GLY A 263 -18.89 3.63 -14.40
C GLY A 263 -18.96 4.88 -15.26
N SER A 264 -19.48 5.96 -14.70
CA SER A 264 -19.53 7.27 -15.39
C SER A 264 -19.01 8.35 -14.46
N ALA A 265 -17.85 8.91 -14.78
CA ALA A 265 -17.10 9.84 -13.93
C ALA A 265 -16.78 9.31 -12.52
N PRO A 266 -16.26 8.07 -12.38
CA PRO A 266 -15.99 7.50 -11.06
C PRO A 266 -14.82 8.18 -10.36
N GLY A 267 -14.93 8.43 -9.05
CA GLY A 267 -13.87 9.09 -8.29
C GLY A 267 -12.87 8.11 -7.67
N LEU A 268 -12.05 7.46 -8.50
CA LEU A 268 -10.91 6.66 -8.04
C LEU A 268 -9.72 7.58 -7.77
N ARG A 269 -9.27 7.70 -6.51
CA ARG A 269 -8.22 8.65 -6.12
C ARG A 269 -7.11 8.00 -5.32
N ALA A 270 -5.97 7.80 -5.95
CA ALA A 270 -4.71 7.40 -5.31
C ALA A 270 -3.68 8.53 -5.46
N ILE A 271 -4.02 9.74 -5.01
CA ILE A 271 -3.18 10.94 -5.17
C ILE A 271 -2.40 11.25 -3.90
N GLY A 272 -1.24 11.90 -4.05
CA GLY A 272 -0.49 12.43 -2.91
C GLY A 272 -1.25 13.49 -2.13
N GLY A 273 -0.93 13.63 -0.86
CA GLY A 273 -1.43 14.72 -0.03
C GLY A 273 -0.80 16.06 -0.43
N CYS A 274 -1.40 17.15 0.04
CA CYS A 274 -0.97 18.50 -0.25
C CYS A 274 0.23 18.96 0.61
N VAL A 275 1.21 19.58 -0.06
CA VAL A 275 2.27 20.43 0.52
C VAL A 275 2.27 21.80 -0.16
N GLY A 276 1.29 22.65 0.17
CA GLY A 276 1.27 24.03 -0.33
C GLY A 276 1.29 24.19 -1.85
N TYR A 277 1.82 25.31 -2.33
CA TYR A 277 1.67 25.76 -3.73
C TYR A 277 2.52 25.00 -4.76
N ASN A 278 3.53 24.22 -4.38
CA ASN A 278 4.49 23.63 -5.34
C ASN A 278 5.03 22.24 -4.97
N SER A 279 4.45 21.56 -4.00
CA SER A 279 4.90 20.22 -3.59
C SER A 279 3.70 19.36 -3.19
N GLN A 280 3.74 18.09 -3.53
CA GLN A 280 2.70 17.12 -3.20
C GLN A 280 3.36 15.80 -2.84
N GLY A 281 2.65 14.97 -2.08
CA GLY A 281 2.98 13.56 -2.01
C GLY A 281 3.13 12.98 -3.40
N GLY A 282 3.99 11.97 -3.56
CA GLY A 282 4.00 11.17 -4.77
C GLY A 282 2.61 10.57 -4.97
N ASN A 283 2.14 10.49 -6.20
CA ASN A 283 0.90 9.76 -6.43
C ASN A 283 1.11 8.25 -6.32
N GLY A 284 0.00 7.55 -6.13
CA GLY A 284 -0.09 6.11 -6.02
C GLY A 284 -0.45 5.40 -7.32
N ARG A 285 -1.00 4.19 -7.23
CA ARG A 285 -1.30 3.33 -8.38
C ARG A 285 -2.78 2.97 -8.44
N ILE A 286 -3.35 2.99 -9.64
CA ILE A 286 -4.69 2.48 -9.91
C ILE A 286 -4.57 1.44 -11.01
N ARG A 287 -5.06 0.22 -10.78
CA ARG A 287 -5.04 -0.87 -11.77
C ARG A 287 -6.43 -1.46 -11.92
N LEU A 288 -6.82 -1.64 -13.18
CA LEU A 288 -8.11 -2.19 -13.56
C LEU A 288 -7.86 -3.40 -14.46
N GLU A 289 -8.37 -4.56 -14.05
CA GLU A 289 -8.20 -5.84 -14.76
C GLU A 289 -9.57 -6.43 -15.03
N ALA A 290 -9.95 -6.49 -16.30
CA ALA A 290 -11.24 -7.05 -16.67
C ALA A 290 -11.27 -7.53 -18.12
N ASN A 291 -12.24 -8.39 -18.41
CA ASN A 291 -12.57 -8.79 -19.78
C ASN A 291 -13.17 -7.61 -20.57
N ALA A 292 -13.92 -6.73 -19.89
CA ALA A 292 -14.43 -5.48 -20.45
C ALA A 292 -14.36 -4.34 -19.43
N ILE A 293 -13.97 -3.14 -19.89
CA ILE A 293 -14.12 -1.92 -19.09
C ILE A 293 -14.88 -0.83 -19.86
N THR A 294 -15.94 -0.33 -19.24
CA THR A 294 -16.85 0.69 -19.80
C THR A 294 -16.92 1.94 -18.92
N ILE A 295 -15.78 2.37 -18.38
CA ILE A 295 -15.71 3.63 -17.64
C ILE A 295 -15.67 4.83 -18.60
N THR A 296 -16.54 5.81 -18.38
CA THR A 296 -16.49 7.11 -19.05
C THR A 296 -15.96 8.20 -18.12
N ASN A 297 -15.23 9.17 -18.67
CA ASN A 297 -14.72 10.37 -17.96
C ASN A 297 -13.98 10.07 -16.65
N LEU A 298 -12.91 9.26 -16.65
CA LEU A 298 -12.05 9.06 -15.48
C LEU A 298 -11.51 10.42 -14.97
N PRO A 299 -12.04 11.00 -13.87
CA PRO A 299 -11.89 12.44 -13.60
C PRO A 299 -10.55 12.82 -12.97
N ASP A 300 -9.80 11.88 -12.38
CA ASP A 300 -8.69 12.24 -11.48
C ASP A 300 -7.72 11.06 -11.27
N ILE A 301 -7.04 10.62 -12.33
CA ILE A 301 -6.00 9.58 -12.23
C ILE A 301 -4.67 10.28 -11.95
N GLY A 302 -4.20 10.23 -10.70
CA GLY A 302 -2.84 10.65 -10.34
C GLY A 302 -1.77 9.71 -10.87
N ASN A 303 -1.66 9.45 -12.18
CA ASN A 303 -0.59 8.69 -12.86
C ASN A 303 -0.78 7.16 -12.97
N ASP A 304 -0.12 6.58 -13.99
CA ASP A 304 -0.02 5.18 -14.47
C ASP A 304 -1.12 4.22 -14.03
N TRP A 305 -2.16 4.18 -14.87
CA TRP A 305 -3.15 3.14 -14.90
C TRP A 305 -2.79 2.17 -16.02
N THR A 306 -2.74 0.88 -15.69
CA THR A 306 -2.49 -0.16 -16.69
C THR A 306 -3.75 -0.98 -16.90
N TRP A 307 -4.12 -1.17 -18.17
CA TRP A 307 -5.10 -2.15 -18.61
C TRP A 307 -4.39 -3.40 -19.08
N MET A 308 -4.63 -4.53 -18.44
CA MET A 308 -4.53 -5.86 -19.09
C MET A 308 -4.80 -6.94 -18.07
N LEU A 309 -5.65 -7.90 -18.43
CA LEU A 309 -5.49 -9.26 -17.92
C LEU A 309 -4.23 -9.85 -18.57
N PRO A 310 -3.31 -10.48 -17.82
CA PRO A 310 -2.27 -11.29 -18.44
C PRO A 310 -2.95 -12.44 -19.23
N PRO A 311 -2.52 -12.76 -20.45
CA PRO A 311 -3.19 -13.73 -21.34
C PRO A 311 -3.32 -15.16 -20.81
N GLU A 312 -2.66 -15.49 -19.70
CA GLU A 312 -2.53 -16.85 -19.16
C GLU A 312 -3.39 -17.14 -17.91
N PHE A 313 -4.09 -16.16 -17.34
CA PHE A 313 -4.83 -16.37 -16.09
C PHE A 313 -6.35 -16.38 -16.31
N ASN A 314 -6.95 -17.54 -16.06
CA ASN A 314 -8.42 -17.71 -16.01
C ASN A 314 -9.00 -17.36 -14.62
N GLY A 315 -8.29 -16.56 -13.83
CA GLY A 315 -8.66 -16.21 -12.46
C GLY A 315 -7.89 -14.99 -11.95
N ALA A 316 -8.41 -14.35 -10.90
CA ALA A 316 -7.80 -13.17 -10.32
C ALA A 316 -6.46 -13.53 -9.63
N GLU A 317 -5.34 -12.99 -10.11
CA GLU A 317 -4.04 -13.10 -9.45
C GLU A 317 -4.05 -12.26 -8.16
N ILE A 318 -4.32 -12.87 -7.00
CA ILE A 318 -4.44 -12.14 -5.73
C ILE A 318 -3.07 -11.85 -5.10
N TRP A 319 -2.18 -12.84 -5.11
CA TRP A 319 -0.88 -12.82 -4.43
C TRP A 319 0.26 -12.93 -5.44
N PRO A 320 1.47 -12.42 -5.13
CA PRO A 320 2.65 -12.73 -5.90
C PRO A 320 2.83 -14.24 -6.07
N ALA A 321 3.44 -14.65 -7.18
CA ALA A 321 3.82 -16.03 -7.41
C ALA A 321 4.72 -16.56 -6.27
N ALA A 322 4.69 -17.87 -6.04
CA ALA A 322 5.44 -18.48 -4.94
C ALA A 322 6.97 -18.32 -5.08
N ASP A 323 7.45 -18.14 -6.31
CA ASP A 323 8.84 -17.88 -6.67
C ASP A 323 9.16 -16.38 -6.80
N ALA A 324 8.24 -15.48 -6.40
CA ALA A 324 8.50 -14.06 -6.39
C ALA A 324 9.64 -13.72 -5.40
N PRO A 325 10.54 -12.77 -5.74
CA PRO A 325 11.63 -12.38 -4.84
C PRO A 325 11.09 -11.76 -3.55
N THR A 326 11.60 -12.21 -2.40
CA THR A 326 11.26 -11.63 -1.08
C THR A 326 12.51 -11.33 -0.27
N VAL A 327 12.40 -10.36 0.65
CA VAL A 327 13.42 -10.07 1.66
C VAL A 327 12.77 -9.83 3.01
N ARG A 328 13.41 -10.32 4.07
CA ARG A 328 12.94 -10.19 5.45
C ARG A 328 14.10 -10.00 6.40
N VAL A 329 13.96 -9.07 7.34
CA VAL A 329 14.89 -8.97 8.47
C VAL A 329 14.58 -10.11 9.44
N THR A 330 15.56 -10.96 9.73
CA THR A 330 15.39 -12.14 10.59
C THR A 330 16.00 -11.97 11.97
N SER A 331 17.05 -11.15 12.09
CA SER A 331 17.66 -10.85 13.39
C SER A 331 18.22 -9.44 13.45
N ILE A 332 18.13 -8.82 14.63
CA ILE A 332 18.74 -7.52 14.94
C ILE A 332 19.51 -7.67 16.26
N GLY A 333 20.82 -7.47 16.23
CA GLY A 333 21.67 -7.57 17.43
C GLY A 333 21.69 -8.95 18.09
N GLY A 334 21.37 -10.01 17.33
CA GLY A 334 21.28 -11.38 17.83
C GLY A 334 19.91 -11.77 18.38
N GLU A 335 18.97 -10.82 18.46
CA GLU A 335 17.57 -11.10 18.80
C GLU A 335 16.78 -11.46 17.54
N ASP A 336 15.87 -12.43 17.64
CA ASP A 336 15.03 -12.84 16.52
C ASP A 336 13.93 -11.81 16.24
N VAL A 337 13.70 -11.49 14.97
CA VAL A 337 12.57 -10.67 14.55
C VAL A 337 11.31 -11.55 14.45
N PRO A 338 10.16 -11.14 15.00
CA PRO A 338 8.91 -11.84 14.82
C PRO A 338 8.56 -12.06 13.34
N ILE A 339 7.94 -13.20 13.02
CA ILE A 339 7.52 -13.52 11.64
C ILE A 339 6.54 -12.47 11.10
N ASP A 340 5.69 -11.92 11.96
CA ASP A 340 4.77 -10.82 11.66
C ASP A 340 5.09 -9.59 12.53
N PRO A 341 6.02 -8.72 12.11
CA PRO A 341 6.37 -7.52 12.86
C PRO A 341 5.21 -6.50 12.81
N SER A 342 4.85 -5.99 13.98
CA SER A 342 3.71 -5.08 14.13
C SER A 342 4.02 -3.62 13.81
N SER A 343 5.32 -3.25 13.73
CA SER A 343 5.79 -1.88 13.46
C SER A 343 5.15 -0.84 14.40
N ARG A 344 5.00 -1.22 15.67
CA ARG A 344 4.40 -0.37 16.71
C ARG A 344 5.45 0.57 17.30
N PHE A 345 5.06 1.84 17.42
CA PHE A 345 5.82 2.88 18.12
C PHE A 345 5.23 3.10 19.52
N ALA A 346 5.16 2.04 20.31
CA ALA A 346 4.56 2.00 21.64
C ALA A 346 5.35 1.04 22.54
N GLU A 347 5.04 1.00 23.84
CA GLU A 347 5.81 0.31 24.91
C GLU A 347 6.22 -1.15 24.63
N GLN A 348 5.54 -1.83 23.70
CA GLN A 348 5.93 -3.12 23.15
C GLN A 348 6.39 -2.97 21.69
N GLY A 349 7.71 -2.89 21.48
CA GLY A 349 8.33 -3.01 20.16
C GLY A 349 8.47 -4.47 19.72
N ASP A 350 8.81 -4.69 18.45
CA ASP A 350 8.98 -6.05 17.89
C ASP A 350 10.28 -6.73 18.36
N VAL A 351 11.34 -5.93 18.57
CA VAL A 351 12.65 -6.39 19.07
C VAL A 351 13.15 -5.41 20.13
N PHE A 352 13.73 -5.94 21.22
CA PHE A 352 14.34 -5.14 22.29
C PHE A 352 15.84 -5.41 22.36
N LEU A 353 16.64 -4.36 22.22
CA LEU A 353 18.08 -4.45 22.36
C LEU A 353 18.51 -4.05 23.77
N THR A 354 19.46 -4.80 24.33
CA THR A 354 20.05 -4.52 25.65
C THR A 354 21.39 -3.79 25.57
N THR A 355 21.87 -3.51 24.35
CA THR A 355 23.13 -2.84 24.08
C THR A 355 22.92 -1.50 23.39
N ALA A 356 23.83 -0.56 23.64
CA ALA A 356 23.95 0.71 22.94
C ALA A 356 25.11 0.71 21.91
N ASP A 357 25.74 -0.44 21.66
CA ASP A 357 26.79 -0.58 20.66
C ASP A 357 26.22 -0.79 19.26
N SER A 358 27.09 -0.72 18.25
CA SER A 358 26.75 -1.17 16.90
C SER A 358 26.33 -2.63 16.90
N VAL A 359 25.22 -2.93 16.21
CA VAL A 359 24.64 -4.26 16.10
C VAL A 359 24.63 -4.74 14.65
N ASP A 360 24.61 -6.05 14.46
CA ASP A 360 24.42 -6.64 13.14
C ASP A 360 22.92 -6.82 12.86
N VAL A 361 22.49 -6.45 11.66
CA VAL A 361 21.16 -6.76 11.13
C VAL A 361 21.33 -7.88 10.13
N VAL A 362 20.55 -8.95 10.27
CA VAL A 362 20.57 -10.12 9.38
C VAL A 362 19.30 -10.11 8.53
N VAL A 363 19.48 -10.27 7.23
CA VAL A 363 18.41 -10.29 6.24
C VAL A 363 18.45 -11.62 5.51
N GLU A 364 17.30 -12.27 5.42
CA GLU A 364 17.05 -13.41 4.56
C GLU A 364 16.45 -12.93 3.25
N ALA A 365 16.94 -13.47 2.13
CA ALA A 365 16.47 -13.18 0.80
C ALA A 365 16.13 -14.50 0.07
N GLU A 366 14.91 -14.61 -0.43
CA GLU A 366 14.38 -15.78 -1.12
C GLU A 366 14.07 -15.44 -2.58
N ASN A 367 14.50 -16.27 -3.53
CA ASN A 367 14.36 -16.04 -4.97
C ASN A 367 14.95 -14.68 -5.44
N VAL A 368 15.99 -14.19 -4.76
CA VAL A 368 16.67 -12.93 -5.09
C VAL A 368 18.00 -13.25 -5.77
N PRO A 369 18.24 -12.79 -7.02
CA PRO A 369 19.53 -12.94 -7.68
C PRO A 369 20.68 -12.37 -6.85
N LEU A 370 21.82 -13.05 -6.82
CA LEU A 370 22.95 -12.66 -5.96
C LEU A 370 23.67 -11.38 -6.42
N ASP A 371 23.40 -10.93 -7.66
CA ASP A 371 23.89 -9.68 -8.21
C ASP A 371 22.98 -8.47 -7.91
N TRP A 372 21.83 -8.69 -7.26
CA TRP A 372 20.99 -7.62 -6.76
C TRP A 372 21.62 -6.96 -5.53
N THR A 373 21.21 -5.70 -5.29
CA THR A 373 21.57 -4.99 -4.07
C THR A 373 20.51 -5.23 -3.01
N VAL A 374 20.93 -5.74 -1.85
CA VAL A 374 20.12 -5.81 -0.63
C VAL A 374 20.53 -4.65 0.29
N VAL A 375 19.56 -3.89 0.78
CA VAL A 375 19.77 -2.75 1.67
C VAL A 375 18.91 -2.88 2.91
N VAL A 376 19.46 -2.42 4.05
CA VAL A 376 18.70 -2.15 5.27
C VAL A 376 18.53 -0.64 5.40
N GLU A 377 17.29 -0.23 5.65
CA GLU A 377 16.92 1.14 5.98
C GLU A 377 16.49 1.22 7.44
N ILE A 378 17.10 2.14 8.19
CA ILE A 378 16.75 2.42 9.58
C ILE A 378 16.26 3.86 9.67
N THR A 379 15.01 4.02 10.09
CA THR A 379 14.38 5.33 10.29
C THR A 379 13.97 5.50 11.74
N GLN A 380 14.49 6.53 12.40
CA GLN A 380 14.21 6.78 13.81
C GLN A 380 12.82 7.41 13.99
N ARG A 381 12.10 7.04 15.05
CA ARG A 381 10.82 7.70 15.39
C ARG A 381 11.00 9.18 15.66
N SER A 382 12.13 9.54 16.27
CA SER A 382 12.61 10.89 16.56
C SER A 382 14.12 10.86 16.31
N GLY A 383 14.63 11.66 15.36
CA GLY A 383 16.08 11.74 15.18
C GLY A 383 16.57 12.06 13.78
N ASP A 384 17.81 11.64 13.54
CA ASP A 384 18.56 11.92 12.32
C ASP A 384 17.92 11.29 11.07
N ARG A 385 18.52 11.62 9.92
CA ARG A 385 18.10 11.08 8.62
C ARG A 385 18.10 9.55 8.61
N ALA A 386 17.17 8.97 7.86
CA ALA A 386 17.12 7.54 7.62
C ALA A 386 18.46 7.04 7.05
N GLN A 387 18.95 5.95 7.62
CA GLN A 387 20.21 5.35 7.23
C GLN A 387 19.93 4.17 6.30
N ARG A 388 20.33 4.31 5.03
CA ARG A 388 20.23 3.24 4.03
C ARG A 388 21.62 2.65 3.80
N THR A 389 21.82 1.42 4.24
CA THR A 389 23.13 0.76 4.19
C THR A 389 23.03 -0.53 3.40
N PRO A 390 23.86 -0.71 2.34
CA PRO A 390 23.97 -1.98 1.64
C PRO A 390 24.44 -3.09 2.58
N THR A 391 23.86 -4.28 2.42
CA THR A 391 24.28 -5.48 3.14
C THR A 391 25.35 -6.23 2.34
N THR A 392 26.03 -7.16 3.02
CA THR A 392 26.99 -8.08 2.42
C THR A 392 26.46 -9.50 2.49
N LEU A 393 26.56 -10.25 1.38
CA LEU A 393 26.22 -11.66 1.32
C LEU A 393 27.16 -12.45 2.24
N ILE A 394 26.59 -13.20 3.19
CA ILE A 394 27.34 -14.02 4.15
C ILE A 394 27.31 -15.50 3.73
N GLY A 395 26.26 -15.93 3.02
CA GLY A 395 26.14 -17.29 2.51
C GLY A 395 24.81 -17.56 1.80
N GLY A 396 24.69 -18.76 1.21
CA GLY A 396 23.50 -19.22 0.50
C GLY A 396 23.59 -19.09 -1.03
N ASN A 397 22.44 -19.12 -1.69
CA ASN A 397 22.29 -19.03 -3.15
C ASN A 397 21.03 -18.21 -3.52
N GLU A 398 20.69 -18.14 -4.80
CA GLU A 398 19.55 -17.35 -5.29
C GLU A 398 18.19 -17.83 -4.74
N LEU A 399 18.04 -19.11 -4.41
CA LEU A 399 16.81 -19.63 -3.81
C LEU A 399 16.69 -19.18 -2.36
N LEU A 400 17.78 -19.21 -1.60
CA LEU A 400 17.81 -18.73 -0.22
C LEU A 400 19.23 -18.24 0.13
N SER A 401 19.34 -16.96 0.47
CA SER A 401 20.60 -16.33 0.86
C SER A 401 20.47 -15.52 2.14
N THR A 402 21.58 -15.41 2.87
CA THR A 402 21.69 -14.64 4.10
C THR A 402 22.66 -13.49 3.91
N TRP A 403 22.20 -12.30 4.24
CA TRP A 403 22.93 -11.05 4.13
C TRP A 403 23.04 -10.38 5.49
N SER A 404 24.10 -9.63 5.75
CA SER A 404 24.21 -8.83 6.97
C SER A 404 24.86 -7.48 6.74
N VAL A 405 24.51 -6.55 7.61
CA VAL A 405 25.15 -5.25 7.74
C VAL A 405 25.30 -4.90 9.21
N ARG A 406 26.45 -4.32 9.55
CA ARG A 406 26.67 -3.73 10.87
C ARG A 406 26.18 -2.29 10.86
N VAL A 407 25.18 -1.99 11.69
CA VAL A 407 24.58 -0.65 11.79
C VAL A 407 25.14 0.10 13.01
N PRO A 408 25.21 1.44 12.97
CA PRO A 408 25.64 2.22 14.12
C PRO A 408 24.68 2.05 15.31
N PRO A 409 25.10 2.50 16.52
CA PRO A 409 24.24 2.50 17.70
C PRO A 409 22.82 3.02 17.42
N LEU A 410 21.82 2.25 17.85
CA LEU A 410 20.42 2.65 17.79
C LEU A 410 20.04 3.44 19.07
N PRO A 411 19.01 4.32 19.02
CA PRO A 411 18.58 5.08 20.18
C PRO A 411 18.20 4.18 21.35
N ALA A 412 18.84 4.35 22.52
CA ALA A 412 18.66 3.50 23.69
C ALA A 412 17.29 3.66 24.38
N THR A 413 16.59 4.77 24.15
CA THR A 413 15.32 5.11 24.81
C THR A 413 14.22 5.46 23.81
N ASP A 414 14.39 5.10 22.53
CA ASP A 414 13.42 5.38 21.49
C ASP A 414 13.31 4.22 20.50
N TYR A 415 12.32 4.30 19.63
CA TYR A 415 11.98 3.30 18.64
C TYR A 415 12.58 3.66 17.27
N VAL A 416 12.89 2.62 16.49
CA VAL A 416 13.26 2.74 15.08
C VAL A 416 12.40 1.81 14.24
N ALA A 417 12.09 2.23 13.01
CA ALA A 417 11.63 1.32 11.98
C ALA A 417 12.86 0.75 11.25
N VAL A 418 12.86 -0.56 11.04
CA VAL A 418 13.86 -1.26 10.22
C VAL A 418 13.15 -1.87 9.01
N GLN A 419 13.66 -1.61 7.83
CA GLN A 419 13.13 -2.11 6.57
C GLN A 419 14.25 -2.77 5.76
N ALA A 420 13.93 -3.85 5.06
CA ALA A 420 14.83 -4.46 4.08
C ALA A 420 14.26 -4.28 2.67
N ARG A 421 15.14 -4.07 1.70
CA ARG A 421 14.78 -4.00 0.28
C ARG A 421 15.83 -4.68 -0.57
N ALA A 422 15.38 -5.42 -1.58
CA ALA A 422 16.23 -5.85 -2.69
C ALA A 422 15.83 -5.12 -3.98
N TYR A 423 16.80 -4.81 -4.83
CA TYR A 423 16.56 -4.28 -6.17
C TYR A 423 17.73 -4.54 -7.11
N ASN A 424 17.45 -4.62 -8.40
CA ASN A 424 18.48 -4.61 -9.44
C ASN A 424 19.02 -3.18 -9.61
N ALA A 425 20.31 -2.98 -9.31
CA ALA A 425 20.97 -1.67 -9.46
C ALA A 425 21.37 -1.36 -10.93
N ASN A 426 21.35 -2.36 -11.81
CA ASN A 426 21.67 -2.25 -13.24
C ASN A 426 20.49 -2.81 -14.07
N PRO A 427 19.41 -2.04 -14.26
CA PRO A 427 18.16 -2.50 -14.88
C PRO A 427 18.28 -2.86 -16.37
#